data_AF-A0A386HR33-F1
#
_entry.id   AF-A0A386HR33-F1
#
_cell.length_a   1.000
_cell.length_b   1.000
_cell.length_c   1.000
_cell.angle_alpha   90.00
_cell.angle_beta   90.00
_cell.angle_gamma   90.00
#
_symmetry.space_group_name_H-M   'P 1'
#
loop_
_entity.id
_entity.type
_entity.pdbx_description
1 polymer ?
#
loop_
_entity_poly.entity_id
_entity_poly.type
_entity_poly.pdbx_seq_one_letter_code
_entity_poly.pdbx_strand_id
1 'polypeptide(L)'
;MLQISEKSMQAFKDACAKLGHTDALPNVDGLPADKGLYTQAVYMLATIVEAQKEGNVRDITNHSERKYEPYFYAEEGYEPGSGSGGFSFSVTNSGGTYSCVGARLSSNSHVDARDIALEYPDLYEIFILNIK
;
A
#
# COMPACT_ATOMS: atom_id res chain seq x y z
N MET A 1 2.24 7.26 19.32
CA MET A 1 1.58 8.08 18.28
C MET A 1 2.13 7.59 16.96
N LEU A 2 1.26 7.20 16.01
CA LEU A 2 1.71 6.78 14.68
C LEU A 2 2.37 7.97 13.98
N GLN A 3 3.47 7.72 13.28
CA GLN A 3 4.28 8.75 12.63
C GLN A 3 4.86 8.19 11.33
N ILE A 4 4.98 9.04 10.31
CA ILE A 4 5.65 8.68 9.06
C ILE A 4 7.15 8.79 9.29
N SER A 5 7.87 7.71 8.98
CA SER A 5 9.33 7.63 9.12
C SER A 5 10.07 8.45 8.07
N GLU A 6 11.31 8.84 8.38
CA GLU A 6 12.19 9.51 7.41
C GLU A 6 12.44 8.65 6.17
N LYS A 7 12.51 7.32 6.34
CA LYS A 7 12.65 6.36 5.23
C LYS A 7 11.46 6.48 4.26
N SER A 8 10.24 6.43 4.78
CA SER A 8 9.03 6.53 3.97
C SER A 8 8.89 7.91 3.32
N MET A 9 9.30 8.98 4.01
CA MET A 9 9.38 10.32 3.43
C MET A 9 10.38 10.40 2.26
N GLN A 10 11.56 9.79 2.40
CA GLN A 10 12.56 9.80 1.34
C GLN A 10 12.12 8.98 0.14
N ALA A 11 11.56 7.78 0.36
CA ALA A 11 11.03 6.94 -0.70
C ALA A 11 9.94 7.66 -1.52
N PHE A 12 9.07 8.42 -0.85
CA PHE A 12 8.06 9.24 -1.52
C PHE A 12 8.69 10.35 -2.39
N LYS A 13 9.71 11.05 -1.90
CA LYS A 13 10.43 12.07 -2.68
C LYS A 13 11.10 11.48 -3.91
N ASP A 14 11.76 10.34 -3.75
CA ASP A 14 12.42 9.62 -4.83
C ASP A 14 11.39 9.14 -5.87
N ALA A 15 10.24 8.65 -5.42
CA ALA A 15 9.11 8.28 -6.27
C ALA A 15 8.57 9.47 -7.06
N CYS A 16 8.37 10.63 -6.42
CA CYS A 16 7.96 11.86 -7.08
C CYS A 16 8.97 12.29 -8.14
N ALA A 17 10.26 12.29 -7.82
CA ALA A 17 11.32 12.62 -8.76
C ALA A 17 11.32 11.68 -9.98
N LYS A 18 11.14 10.37 -9.76
CA LYS A 18 11.06 9.36 -10.83
C LYS A 18 9.85 9.58 -11.74
N LEU A 19 8.71 9.98 -11.18
CA LEU A 19 7.46 10.21 -11.92
C LEU A 19 7.36 11.63 -12.52
N GLY A 20 8.26 12.55 -12.14
CA GLY A 20 8.17 13.97 -12.52
C GLY A 20 7.06 14.73 -11.77
N HIS A 21 6.67 14.27 -10.59
CA HIS A 21 5.68 14.90 -9.72
C HIS A 21 6.34 15.85 -8.70
N THR A 22 5.54 16.74 -8.10
CA THR A 22 5.94 17.50 -6.91
C THR A 22 5.99 16.58 -5.70
N ASP A 23 6.99 16.78 -4.83
CA ASP A 23 7.10 16.13 -3.52
C ASP A 23 6.27 16.82 -2.42
N ALA A 24 5.34 17.70 -2.80
CA ALA A 24 4.40 18.29 -1.88
C ALA A 24 3.36 17.26 -1.42
N LEU A 25 3.20 17.12 -0.11
CA LEU A 25 2.10 16.37 0.46
C LEU A 25 0.77 17.12 0.29
N PRO A 26 -0.38 16.40 0.24
CA PRO A 26 -1.69 17.02 0.23
C PRO A 26 -1.86 17.98 1.41
N ASN A 27 -2.48 19.13 1.16
CA ASN A 27 -2.90 19.99 2.26
C ASN A 27 -4.03 19.30 3.02
N VAL A 28 -3.82 19.09 4.32
CA VAL A 28 -4.76 18.45 5.25
C VAL A 28 -5.29 19.41 6.31
N ASP A 29 -5.10 20.72 6.09
CA ASP A 29 -5.68 21.77 6.93
C ASP A 29 -7.20 21.58 7.06
N GLY A 30 -7.68 21.60 8.31
CA GLY A 30 -9.09 21.39 8.63
C GLY A 30 -9.50 19.92 8.81
N LEU A 31 -8.59 18.96 8.60
CA LEU A 31 -8.82 17.57 9.00
C LEU A 31 -8.38 17.34 10.45
N PRO A 32 -9.08 16.48 11.21
CA PRO A 32 -8.55 15.84 12.40
C PRO A 32 -7.17 15.22 12.15
N ALA A 33 -6.28 15.27 13.14
CA ALA A 33 -4.87 14.87 12.97
C ALA A 33 -4.69 13.43 12.46
N ASP A 34 -5.52 12.50 12.94
CA ASP A 34 -5.59 11.10 12.48
C ASP A 34 -5.96 11.01 10.99
N LYS A 35 -6.96 11.78 10.56
CA LYS A 35 -7.41 11.82 9.16
C LYS A 35 -6.43 12.52 8.24
N GLY A 36 -5.75 13.56 8.72
CA GLY A 36 -4.68 14.23 8.00
C GLY A 36 -3.50 13.29 7.75
N LEU A 37 -3.06 12.60 8.81
CA LEU A 37 -1.99 11.61 8.74
C LEU A 37 -2.35 10.44 7.80
N TYR A 38 -3.57 9.92 7.92
CA TYR A 38 -4.11 8.89 7.01
C TYR A 38 -4.05 9.33 5.54
N THR A 39 -4.52 10.55 5.25
CA THR A 39 -4.58 11.09 3.89
C THR A 39 -3.18 11.19 3.28
N GLN A 40 -2.21 11.66 4.05
CA GLN A 40 -0.82 11.75 3.62
C GLN A 40 -0.21 10.36 3.39
N ALA A 41 -0.43 9.40 4.31
CA ALA A 41 0.11 8.06 4.17
C ALA A 41 -0.43 7.33 2.92
N VAL A 42 -1.73 7.43 2.65
CA VAL A 42 -2.34 6.82 1.45
C VAL A 42 -1.78 7.45 0.18
N TYR A 43 -1.60 8.78 0.16
CA TYR A 43 -1.02 9.48 -0.99
C TYR A 43 0.43 9.04 -1.25
N MET A 44 1.24 8.94 -0.19
CA MET A 44 2.62 8.47 -0.29
C MET A 44 2.69 7.03 -0.78
N LEU A 45 1.90 6.11 -0.21
CA LEU A 45 1.83 4.72 -0.64
C LEU A 45 1.48 4.60 -2.13
N ALA A 46 0.41 5.29 -2.56
CA ALA A 46 -0.01 5.24 -3.96
C ALA A 46 1.11 5.72 -4.91
N THR A 47 1.82 6.78 -4.54
CA THR A 47 2.91 7.35 -5.35
C THR A 47 4.13 6.43 -5.40
N ILE A 48 4.54 5.85 -4.27
CA ILE A 48 5.65 4.89 -4.20
C ILE A 48 5.35 3.68 -5.07
N VAL A 49 4.16 3.12 -4.92
CA VAL A 49 3.73 1.94 -5.67
C VAL A 49 3.61 2.24 -7.18
N GLU A 50 3.15 3.42 -7.55
CA GLU A 50 3.13 3.88 -8.94
C GLU A 50 4.54 3.98 -9.54
N ALA A 51 5.48 4.58 -8.80
CA ALA A 51 6.87 4.71 -9.23
C ALA A 51 7.58 3.35 -9.36
N GLN A 52 7.29 2.40 -8.47
CA GLN A 52 7.80 1.02 -8.55
C GLN A 52 7.24 0.27 -9.78
N LYS A 53 6.03 0.61 -10.23
CA LYS A 53 5.41 0.08 -11.45
C LYS A 53 5.76 0.87 -12.71
N GLU A 54 6.69 1.81 -12.64
CA GLU A 54 7.08 2.68 -13.77
C GLU A 54 5.90 3.48 -14.35
N GLY A 55 4.94 3.90 -13.50
CA GLY A 55 3.75 4.62 -13.95
C GLY A 55 2.66 3.74 -14.59
N ASN A 56 2.88 2.42 -14.70
CA ASN A 56 1.86 1.48 -15.16
C ASN A 56 0.88 1.15 -14.03
N VAL A 57 -0.02 2.08 -13.74
CA VAL A 57 -1.18 1.82 -12.87
C VAL A 57 -2.09 0.82 -13.60
N ARG A 58 -2.28 -0.37 -13.01
CA ARG A 58 -3.11 -1.45 -13.58
C ARG A 58 -4.52 -0.96 -13.88
N ASP A 59 -5.02 -1.33 -15.06
CA ASP A 59 -6.42 -1.18 -15.40
C ASP A 59 -7.26 -2.14 -14.55
N ILE A 60 -8.04 -1.58 -13.62
CA ILE A 60 -8.95 -2.37 -12.77
C ILE A 60 -10.06 -3.04 -13.55
N THR A 61 -10.38 -2.52 -14.73
CA THR A 61 -11.45 -3.04 -15.58
C THR A 61 -10.98 -4.20 -16.45
N ASN A 62 -9.67 -4.44 -16.53
CA ASN A 62 -9.13 -5.60 -17.22
C ASN A 62 -9.28 -6.87 -16.35
N HIS A 63 -10.38 -7.60 -16.54
CA HIS A 63 -10.67 -8.85 -15.84
C HIS A 63 -9.75 -10.03 -16.22
N SER A 64 -8.91 -9.89 -17.26
CA SER A 64 -8.02 -10.97 -17.72
C SER A 64 -6.67 -10.99 -17.01
N GLU A 65 -6.41 -10.01 -16.14
CA GLU A 65 -5.13 -9.87 -15.43
C GLU A 65 -5.26 -10.19 -13.95
N ARG A 66 -4.33 -11.02 -13.46
CA ARG A 66 -4.19 -11.30 -12.03
C ARG A 66 -3.60 -10.09 -11.32
N LYS A 67 -4.26 -9.66 -10.24
CA LYS A 67 -3.89 -8.52 -9.40
C LYS A 67 -3.63 -9.04 -8.01
N TYR A 68 -2.50 -8.66 -7.42
CA TYR A 68 -2.08 -9.10 -6.09
C TYR A 68 -2.18 -7.92 -5.13
N GLU A 69 -2.81 -8.13 -3.98
CA GLU A 69 -2.98 -7.08 -2.97
C GLU A 69 -1.87 -7.17 -1.92
N PRO A 70 -1.61 -6.07 -1.18
CA PRO A 70 -0.65 -6.09 -0.09
C PRO A 70 -0.94 -7.26 0.85
N TYR A 71 0.13 -7.97 1.22
CA TYR A 71 0.08 -9.19 2.00
C TYR A 71 0.97 -9.04 3.23
N PHE A 72 0.40 -9.30 4.40
CA PHE A 72 1.10 -9.22 5.68
C PHE A 72 1.07 -10.58 6.35
N TYR A 73 2.12 -10.89 7.11
CA TYR A 73 2.12 -12.05 7.98
C TYR A 73 1.35 -11.76 9.26
N ALA A 74 0.53 -12.72 9.69
CA ALA A 74 -0.23 -12.65 10.93
C ALA A 74 0.61 -13.10 12.13
N GLU A 75 1.75 -13.77 11.89
CA GLU A 75 2.61 -14.34 12.92
C GLU A 75 4.08 -13.95 12.69
N GLU A 76 4.77 -13.62 13.79
CA GLU A 76 6.20 -13.35 13.81
C GLU A 76 6.98 -14.64 13.50
N GLY A 77 7.94 -14.59 12.57
CA GLY A 77 8.73 -15.77 12.16
C GLY A 77 8.06 -16.66 11.10
N TYR A 78 7.04 -16.17 10.40
CA TYR A 78 6.40 -16.92 9.32
C TYR A 78 7.33 -17.11 8.10
N GLU A 79 7.55 -18.36 7.72
CA GLU A 79 8.36 -18.74 6.55
C GLU A 79 7.53 -18.75 5.25
N PRO A 80 8.03 -18.17 4.14
CA PRO A 80 7.35 -18.21 2.85
C PRO A 80 7.04 -19.65 2.40
N GLY A 81 5.75 -19.99 2.27
CA GLY A 81 5.28 -21.28 1.74
C GLY A 81 4.61 -22.22 2.76
N SER A 82 4.52 -21.86 4.03
CA SER A 82 3.93 -22.70 5.09
C SER A 82 2.39 -22.73 5.16
N GLY A 83 1.69 -21.93 4.34
CA GLY A 83 0.22 -21.85 4.30
C GLY A 83 -0.40 -20.97 5.40
N SER A 84 -1.56 -20.37 5.08
CA SER A 84 -2.52 -19.58 5.89
C SER A 84 -2.06 -18.56 6.96
N GLY A 85 -0.77 -18.36 7.23
CA GLY A 85 -0.31 -17.47 8.32
C GLY A 85 -0.17 -16.00 7.92
N GLY A 86 -0.90 -15.54 6.90
CA GLY A 86 -0.93 -14.12 6.55
C GLY A 86 -2.30 -13.67 6.07
N PHE A 87 -2.53 -12.37 6.13
CA PHE A 87 -3.75 -11.75 5.64
C PHE A 87 -3.43 -10.84 4.45
N SER A 88 -4.32 -10.91 3.46
CA SER A 88 -4.34 -9.98 2.34
C SER A 88 -5.61 -9.16 2.41
N PHE A 89 -5.63 -8.02 1.75
CA PHE A 89 -6.86 -7.24 1.59
C PHE A 89 -7.91 -7.90 0.68
N SER A 90 -7.63 -9.10 0.17
CA SER A 90 -8.55 -9.88 -0.64
C SER A 90 -9.11 -11.06 0.15
N VAL A 91 -10.42 -11.29 0.02
CA VAL A 91 -11.10 -12.49 0.54
C VAL A 91 -11.80 -13.17 -0.64
N THR A 92 -11.75 -14.49 -0.69
CA THR A 92 -12.55 -15.28 -1.63
C THR A 92 -13.64 -16.01 -0.86
N ASN A 93 -14.90 -15.75 -1.19
CA ASN A 93 -16.05 -16.45 -0.61
C ASN A 93 -16.95 -17.00 -1.72
N SER A 94 -17.23 -18.30 -1.71
CA SER A 94 -18.09 -18.98 -2.69
C SER A 94 -17.78 -18.66 -4.16
N GLY A 95 -16.49 -18.52 -4.52
CA GLY A 95 -16.05 -18.23 -5.88
C GLY A 95 -16.06 -16.75 -6.28
N GLY A 96 -16.54 -15.85 -5.40
CA GLY A 96 -16.36 -14.40 -5.56
C GLY A 96 -15.07 -13.92 -4.89
N THR A 97 -14.28 -13.11 -5.59
CA THR A 97 -13.08 -12.44 -5.07
C THR A 97 -13.39 -10.97 -4.79
N TYR A 98 -13.11 -10.50 -3.57
CA TYR A 98 -13.32 -9.13 -3.14
C TYR A 98 -11.97 -8.42 -2.98
N SER A 99 -11.90 -7.12 -3.31
CA SER A 99 -10.72 -6.27 -3.12
C SER A 99 -11.01 -5.16 -2.13
N CYS A 100 -10.17 -4.99 -1.10
CA CYS A 100 -10.37 -3.96 -0.07
C CYS A 100 -9.42 -2.75 -0.22
N VAL A 101 -8.46 -2.75 -1.16
CA VAL A 101 -7.44 -1.69 -1.30
C VAL A 101 -7.44 -0.91 -2.62
N GLY A 102 -8.25 -1.34 -3.58
CA GLY A 102 -8.31 -0.71 -4.90
C GLY A 102 -7.02 -0.85 -5.73
N ALA A 103 -7.09 -0.46 -7.01
CA ALA A 103 -6.03 -0.65 -8.02
C ALA A 103 -4.64 -0.20 -7.60
N ARG A 104 -4.61 0.93 -6.90
CA ARG A 104 -3.41 1.75 -6.73
C ARG A 104 -2.37 1.00 -5.91
N LEU A 105 -2.81 0.11 -5.02
CA LEU A 105 -1.96 -0.72 -4.18
C LEU A 105 -1.80 -2.17 -4.71
N SER A 106 -2.41 -2.53 -5.84
CA SER A 106 -2.33 -3.90 -6.38
C SER A 106 -1.11 -4.14 -7.27
N SER A 107 -0.30 -5.16 -6.99
CA SER A 107 0.91 -5.52 -7.74
C SER A 107 0.72 -6.68 -8.75
N ASN A 108 1.77 -6.93 -9.54
CA ASN A 108 1.85 -7.94 -10.60
C ASN A 108 2.20 -9.33 -10.07
N SER A 109 2.79 -9.40 -8.89
CA SER A 109 3.11 -10.64 -8.21
C SER A 109 2.83 -10.54 -6.70
N HIS A 110 2.58 -11.69 -6.07
CA HIS A 110 2.44 -11.76 -4.62
C HIS A 110 3.74 -11.39 -3.88
N VAL A 111 4.89 -11.61 -4.52
CA VAL A 111 6.21 -11.26 -3.97
C VAL A 111 6.34 -9.75 -3.89
N ASP A 112 6.08 -9.04 -4.99
CA ASP A 112 6.14 -7.58 -5.01
C ASP A 112 5.13 -6.97 -4.04
N ALA A 113 3.89 -7.50 -4.01
CA ALA A 113 2.87 -7.00 -3.10
C ALA A 113 3.27 -7.17 -1.62
N ARG A 114 3.97 -8.25 -1.28
CA ARG A 114 4.53 -8.49 0.06
C ARG A 114 5.72 -7.58 0.34
N ASP A 115 6.68 -7.51 -0.57
CA ASP A 115 7.94 -6.81 -0.34
C ASP A 115 7.67 -5.31 -0.15
N ILE A 116 6.77 -4.72 -0.93
CA ILE A 116 6.29 -3.35 -0.76
C ILE A 116 5.61 -3.16 0.60
N ALA A 117 4.77 -4.11 1.01
CA ALA A 117 4.05 -4.06 2.28
C ALA A 117 4.99 -4.07 3.49
N LEU A 118 6.07 -4.85 3.41
CA LEU A 118 7.09 -4.98 4.45
C LEU A 118 8.11 -3.85 4.43
N GLU A 119 8.30 -3.17 3.30
CA GLU A 119 9.29 -2.12 3.17
C GLU A 119 8.86 -0.81 3.86
N TYR A 120 7.56 -0.52 3.88
CA TYR A 120 6.98 0.71 4.45
C TYR A 120 5.90 0.44 5.50
N PRO A 121 6.24 -0.29 6.59
CA PRO A 121 5.24 -0.76 7.56
C PRO A 121 4.53 0.40 8.27
N ASP A 122 5.20 1.53 8.49
CA ASP A 122 4.61 2.73 9.09
C ASP A 122 3.46 3.32 8.27
N LEU A 123 3.63 3.40 6.95
CA LEU A 123 2.59 3.87 6.05
C LEU A 123 1.39 2.93 6.04
N TYR A 124 1.64 1.62 6.05
CA TYR A 124 0.58 0.60 6.10
C TYR A 124 -0.10 0.55 7.47
N GLU A 125 0.63 0.73 8.57
CA GLU A 125 0.05 0.88 9.91
C GLU A 125 -0.88 2.08 9.97
N ILE A 126 -0.48 3.25 9.47
CA ILE A 126 -1.35 4.43 9.41
C ILE A 126 -2.57 4.18 8.52
N PHE A 127 -2.39 3.51 7.39
CA PHE A 127 -3.47 3.18 6.46
C PHE A 127 -4.48 2.18 7.04
N ILE A 128 -4.01 1.16 7.76
CA ILE A 128 -4.82 0.05 8.28
C ILE A 128 -5.37 0.37 9.67
N LEU A 129 -4.51 0.83 10.57
CA LEU A 129 -4.77 1.09 11.97
C LEU A 129 -5.21 2.55 12.11
N ASN A 130 -6.41 2.84 11.62
CA ASN A 130 -7.07 4.11 11.87
C ASN A 130 -7.55 4.13 13.33
N ILE A 131 -6.65 4.40 14.28
CA ILE A 131 -6.95 4.34 15.73
C ILE A 131 -7.11 5.75 16.30
N LYS A 132 -8.25 5.93 16.97
CA LYS A 132 -8.69 7.07 17.78
C LYS A 132 -7.72 7.46 18.90
#